data_AF-A0A6L4YPK3-F1
#
_entry.id   AF-A0A6L4YPK3-F1
#
_cell.length_a   1.000
_cell.length_b   1.000
_cell.length_c   1.000
_cell.angle_alpha   90.00
_cell.angle_beta   90.00
_cell.angle_gamma   90.00
#
_symmetry.space_group_name_H-M   'P 1'
#
loop_
_entity.id
_entity.type
_entity.pdbx_description
1 polymer ?
#
loop_
_entity_poly.entity_id
_entity_poly.type
_entity_poly.pdbx_seq_one_letter_code
_entity_poly.pdbx_strand_id
1 'polypeptide(L)'
;FHIHGNHFYILTREGNPPPANEQGRKDVVLIPPQEKVQLITKYETFCDSMMPYMYHCHNLKHEDMGMMGQFLVQCPGSGVTEPHEHGSISVYPNPSMGMFNVQWLMAHVLGEKVYEVVHENTSPLPMGPHSGTNQPVRIDLRNVPCGVYILKAERGISTTVQKIVIGQ
;
A
#
# COMPACT_ATOMS: atom_id res chain seq x y z
N PHE A 1 -23.56 -15.54 -10.34
CA PHE A 1 -22.56 -14.53 -9.96
C PHE A 1 -21.22 -14.92 -10.57
N HIS A 2 -20.55 -13.96 -11.21
CA HIS A 2 -19.21 -14.10 -11.78
C HIS A 2 -18.34 -12.94 -11.30
N ILE A 3 -17.05 -13.19 -11.08
CA ILE A 3 -16.05 -12.17 -10.72
C ILE A 3 -14.82 -12.31 -11.61
N HIS A 4 -14.29 -11.17 -12.06
CA HIS A 4 -13.16 -11.13 -12.99
C HIS A 4 -11.82 -11.30 -12.26
N GLY A 5 -10.82 -11.74 -13.04
CA GLY A 5 -9.41 -11.66 -12.67
C GLY A 5 -8.94 -12.72 -11.68
N ASN A 6 -9.84 -13.49 -11.06
CA ASN A 6 -9.44 -14.54 -10.15
C ASN A 6 -10.52 -15.60 -9.94
N HIS A 7 -10.10 -16.72 -9.37
CA HIS A 7 -11.00 -17.73 -8.83
C HIS A 7 -11.34 -17.43 -7.38
N PHE A 8 -12.44 -18.00 -6.91
CA PHE A 8 -12.87 -18.03 -5.53
C PHE A 8 -13.16 -19.47 -5.07
N TYR A 9 -13.28 -19.64 -3.76
CA TYR A 9 -13.85 -20.83 -3.13
C TYR A 9 -15.20 -20.46 -2.52
N ILE A 10 -16.16 -21.39 -2.58
CA ILE A 10 -17.42 -21.27 -1.86
C ILE A 10 -17.16 -21.77 -0.43
N LEU A 11 -17.42 -20.93 0.55
CA LEU A 11 -17.28 -21.28 1.97
C LEU A 11 -18.53 -21.96 2.49
N THR A 12 -19.69 -21.34 2.23
CA THR A 12 -20.99 -21.87 2.67
C THR A 12 -22.11 -21.51 1.69
N ARG A 13 -23.16 -22.35 1.65
CA ARG A 13 -24.46 -22.08 1.04
C ARG A 13 -25.52 -22.20 2.14
N GLU A 14 -26.25 -21.12 2.42
CA GLU A 14 -27.18 -21.08 3.56
C GLU A 14 -26.53 -21.52 4.89
N GLY A 15 -25.25 -21.17 5.10
CA GLY A 15 -24.49 -21.57 6.30
C GLY A 15 -24.00 -23.03 6.32
N ASN A 16 -24.33 -23.84 5.30
CA ASN A 16 -23.88 -25.23 5.20
C ASN A 16 -22.67 -25.37 4.26
N PRO A 17 -21.84 -26.41 4.41
CA PRO A 17 -20.79 -26.72 3.46
C PRO A 17 -21.34 -26.88 2.02
N PRO A 18 -20.64 -26.40 1.00
CA PRO A 18 -21.09 -26.58 -0.39
C PRO A 18 -21.02 -28.05 -0.81
N PRO A 19 -21.83 -28.46 -1.82
CA PRO A 19 -21.79 -29.81 -2.35
C PRO A 19 -20.42 -30.12 -2.98
N ALA A 20 -20.08 -31.41 -3.10
CA ALA A 20 -18.74 -31.85 -3.50
C ALA A 20 -18.27 -31.28 -4.86
N ASN A 21 -19.20 -31.06 -5.80
CA ASN A 21 -18.92 -30.46 -7.12
C ASN A 21 -18.59 -28.96 -7.08
N GLU A 22 -18.72 -28.32 -5.92
CA GLU A 22 -18.51 -26.89 -5.70
C GLU A 22 -17.38 -26.59 -4.70
N GLN A 23 -16.75 -27.61 -4.11
CA GLN A 23 -15.64 -27.46 -3.16
C GLN A 23 -14.28 -27.10 -3.81
N GLY A 24 -14.26 -26.92 -5.14
CA GLY A 24 -13.08 -26.51 -5.90
C GLY A 24 -12.99 -25.00 -6.16
N ARG A 25 -11.96 -24.60 -6.89
CA ARG A 25 -11.84 -23.24 -7.43
C ARG A 25 -12.93 -23.00 -8.47
N LYS A 26 -13.62 -21.87 -8.35
CA LYS A 26 -14.69 -21.43 -9.23
C LYS A 26 -14.49 -19.97 -9.62
N ASP A 27 -15.01 -19.58 -10.76
CA ASP A 27 -15.13 -18.18 -11.20
C ASP A 27 -16.60 -17.80 -11.43
N VAL A 28 -17.49 -18.79 -11.54
CA VAL A 28 -18.95 -18.64 -11.65
C VAL A 28 -19.66 -19.54 -10.66
N VAL A 29 -20.70 -19.01 -10.01
CA VAL A 29 -21.63 -19.77 -9.16
C VAL A 29 -23.08 -19.42 -9.47
N LEU A 30 -23.93 -20.45 -9.55
CA LEU A 30 -25.38 -20.29 -9.65
C LEU A 30 -25.95 -19.99 -8.28
N ILE A 31 -26.70 -18.89 -8.17
CA ILE A 31 -27.39 -18.48 -6.94
C ILE A 31 -28.90 -18.41 -7.24
N PRO A 32 -29.68 -19.41 -6.81
CA PRO A 32 -31.13 -19.40 -6.83
C PRO A 32 -31.75 -18.20 -6.10
N PRO A 33 -33.02 -17.88 -6.38
CA PRO A 33 -33.76 -16.86 -5.64
C PRO A 33 -33.73 -17.14 -4.14
N GLN A 34 -33.54 -16.09 -3.33
CA GLN A 34 -33.51 -16.15 -1.87
C GLN A 34 -32.35 -16.97 -1.26
N GLU A 35 -31.41 -17.45 -2.08
CA GLU A 35 -30.21 -18.13 -1.58
C GLU A 35 -29.06 -17.15 -1.30
N LYS A 36 -28.25 -17.48 -0.31
CA LYS A 36 -27.06 -16.78 0.15
C LYS A 36 -25.87 -17.72 0.09
N VAL A 37 -24.86 -17.27 -0.64
CA VAL A 37 -23.58 -17.98 -0.78
C VAL A 37 -22.47 -17.09 -0.23
N GLN A 38 -21.59 -17.65 0.60
CA GLN A 38 -20.38 -16.98 1.07
C GLN A 38 -19.18 -17.46 0.24
N LEU A 39 -18.38 -16.52 -0.22
CA LEU A 39 -17.26 -16.74 -1.13
C LEU A 39 -15.99 -16.16 -0.52
N ILE A 40 -14.83 -16.71 -0.87
CA ILE A 40 -13.52 -16.11 -0.57
C ILE A 40 -12.62 -16.13 -1.80
N THR A 41 -11.92 -15.02 -2.04
CA THR A 41 -10.92 -14.87 -3.10
C THR A 41 -9.75 -14.04 -2.60
N LYS A 42 -8.61 -14.11 -3.29
CA LYS A 42 -7.38 -13.39 -2.93
C LYS A 42 -6.65 -12.88 -4.17
N TYR A 43 -6.63 -11.57 -4.37
CA TYR A 43 -5.87 -10.93 -5.46
C TYR A 43 -4.41 -10.75 -5.04
N GLU A 44 -3.47 -11.40 -5.74
CA GLU A 44 -2.06 -11.44 -5.34
C GLU A 44 -1.12 -10.65 -6.26
N THR A 45 -1.43 -10.52 -7.55
CA THR A 45 -0.44 -10.09 -8.56
C THR A 45 -0.86 -8.91 -9.44
N PHE A 46 -2.15 -8.51 -9.43
CA PHE A 46 -2.62 -7.39 -10.24
C PHE A 46 -3.54 -6.49 -9.40
N CYS A 47 -3.04 -5.28 -9.17
CA CYS A 47 -3.70 -4.22 -8.44
C CYS A 47 -3.45 -2.90 -9.20
N ASP A 48 -4.48 -2.08 -9.32
CA ASP A 48 -4.44 -0.81 -10.04
C ASP A 48 -5.49 0.11 -9.40
N SER A 49 -5.13 1.36 -9.14
CA SER A 49 -6.03 2.33 -8.49
C SER A 49 -7.03 2.97 -9.45
N MET A 50 -6.89 2.74 -10.75
CA MET A 50 -7.70 3.33 -11.83
C MET A 50 -8.40 2.27 -12.68
N MET A 51 -7.86 1.06 -12.78
CA MET A 51 -8.47 -0.05 -13.55
C MET A 51 -9.24 -1.00 -12.62
N PRO A 52 -10.59 -0.95 -12.63
CA PRO A 52 -11.39 -1.82 -11.79
C PRO A 52 -11.51 -3.23 -12.36
N TYR A 53 -11.72 -4.18 -11.44
CA TYR A 53 -12.29 -5.48 -11.76
C TYR A 53 -13.81 -5.41 -11.76
N MET A 54 -14.42 -6.37 -12.45
CA MET A 54 -15.87 -6.48 -12.56
C MET A 54 -16.38 -7.69 -11.79
N TYR A 55 -17.62 -7.58 -11.31
CA TYR A 55 -18.45 -8.74 -10.98
C TYR A 55 -19.84 -8.50 -11.52
N HIS A 56 -20.50 -9.56 -11.99
CA HIS A 56 -21.81 -9.40 -12.62
C HIS A 56 -22.62 -10.70 -12.63
N CYS A 57 -23.86 -10.57 -13.06
CA CYS A 57 -24.65 -11.71 -13.49
C CYS A 57 -24.10 -12.22 -14.83
N HIS A 58 -23.80 -13.51 -14.92
CA HIS A 58 -23.35 -14.13 -16.18
C HIS A 58 -24.53 -14.54 -17.09
N ASN A 59 -25.71 -13.96 -16.85
CA ASN A 59 -26.83 -13.96 -17.79
C ASN A 59 -26.73 -12.66 -18.59
N LEU A 60 -26.41 -12.77 -19.88
CA LEU A 60 -26.11 -11.63 -20.74
C LEU A 60 -27.21 -10.56 -20.72
N LYS A 61 -28.48 -10.95 -20.67
CA LYS A 61 -29.58 -9.97 -20.58
C LYS A 61 -29.54 -9.19 -19.26
N HIS A 62 -29.24 -9.86 -18.16
CA HIS A 62 -29.15 -9.19 -16.86
C HIS A 62 -27.91 -8.31 -16.77
N GLU A 63 -26.80 -8.75 -17.34
CA GLU A 63 -25.57 -7.97 -17.49
C GLU A 63 -25.83 -6.67 -18.26
N ASP A 64 -26.41 -6.78 -19.47
CA ASP A 64 -26.74 -5.64 -20.34
C ASP A 64 -27.76 -4.69 -19.69
N MET A 65 -28.62 -5.21 -18.81
CA MET A 65 -29.58 -4.44 -18.02
C MET A 65 -28.98 -3.84 -16.73
N GLY A 66 -27.66 -3.91 -16.56
CA GLY A 66 -26.92 -3.23 -15.48
C GLY A 66 -26.70 -4.05 -14.22
N MET A 67 -26.89 -5.37 -14.25
CA MET A 67 -26.56 -6.26 -13.11
C MET A 67 -25.04 -6.53 -13.05
N MET A 68 -24.28 -5.44 -13.02
CA MET A 68 -22.83 -5.37 -13.08
C MET A 68 -22.32 -4.37 -12.05
N GLY A 69 -21.28 -4.74 -11.33
CA GLY A 69 -20.57 -3.91 -10.38
C GLY A 69 -19.08 -3.96 -10.63
N GLN A 70 -18.38 -2.98 -10.04
CA GLN A 70 -16.95 -2.81 -10.18
C GLN A 70 -16.29 -2.58 -8.83
N PHE A 71 -15.03 -2.98 -8.69
CA PHE A 71 -14.23 -2.74 -7.50
C PHE A 71 -12.75 -2.57 -7.87
N LEU A 72 -12.05 -1.77 -7.06
CA LEU A 72 -10.61 -1.58 -7.21
C LEU A 72 -9.87 -2.50 -6.25
N VAL A 73 -8.80 -3.12 -6.73
CA VAL A 73 -7.82 -3.79 -5.88
C VAL A 73 -6.64 -2.84 -5.78
N GLN A 74 -6.43 -2.28 -4.60
CA GLN A 74 -5.32 -1.38 -4.35
C GLN A 74 -4.05 -2.16 -4.04
N CYS A 75 -2.94 -1.70 -4.60
CA CYS A 75 -1.64 -2.20 -4.20
C CYS A 75 -1.34 -1.71 -2.78
N PRO A 76 -0.85 -2.57 -1.87
CA PRO A 76 -0.29 -2.12 -0.62
C PRO A 76 0.78 -1.05 -0.90
N GLY A 77 0.52 0.19 -0.51
CA GLY A 77 1.46 1.32 -0.44
C GLY A 77 2.31 1.64 -1.69
N SER A 78 1.73 2.24 -2.73
CA SER A 78 2.50 3.20 -3.57
C SER A 78 2.02 4.65 -3.41
N GLY A 79 0.83 4.86 -2.86
CA GLY A 79 0.27 6.17 -2.58
C GLY A 79 0.39 6.53 -1.10
N VAL A 80 1.55 7.02 -0.67
CA VAL A 80 1.58 7.97 0.44
C VAL A 80 1.31 9.32 -0.20
N THR A 81 0.29 10.03 0.27
CA THR A 81 0.10 11.44 -0.06
C THR A 81 1.37 12.17 0.37
N GLU A 82 2.23 12.54 -0.58
CA GLU A 82 3.37 13.41 -0.32
C GLU A 82 2.79 14.70 0.29
N PRO A 83 3.13 15.07 1.53
CA PRO A 83 2.84 16.42 1.98
C PRO A 83 3.63 17.34 1.08
N HIS A 84 2.93 18.02 0.17
CA HIS A 84 3.50 19.06 -0.67
C HIS A 84 3.84 20.30 0.20
N GLU A 85 4.71 20.14 1.19
CA GLU A 85 5.52 21.24 1.69
C GLU A 85 6.87 21.17 0.98
N HIS A 86 7.02 22.01 -0.02
CA HIS A 86 8.28 22.21 -0.70
C HIS A 86 9.40 22.54 0.31
N GLY A 87 10.39 21.65 0.40
CA GLY A 87 11.79 22.08 0.31
C GLY A 87 12.54 22.42 1.61
N SER A 88 12.22 21.82 2.75
CA SER A 88 13.06 21.96 3.95
C SER A 88 14.26 21.01 3.96
N ILE A 89 14.11 19.82 3.38
CA ILE A 89 15.17 18.80 3.31
C ILE A 89 15.35 18.24 1.90
N SER A 90 16.56 17.82 1.59
CA SER A 90 16.93 17.05 0.40
C SER A 90 17.47 15.69 0.86
N VAL A 91 16.98 14.62 0.26
CA VAL A 91 17.40 13.24 0.56
C VAL A 91 17.95 12.59 -0.70
N TYR A 92 19.21 12.17 -0.69
CA TYR A 92 19.89 11.61 -1.85
C TYR A 92 21.01 10.63 -1.49
N PRO A 93 21.30 9.63 -2.34
CA PRO A 93 20.49 9.22 -3.49
C PRO A 93 19.15 8.63 -3.04
N ASN A 94 18.11 8.82 -3.85
CA ASN A 94 16.79 8.25 -3.61
C ASN A 94 16.17 7.88 -4.97
N PRO A 95 16.01 6.60 -5.32
CA PRO A 95 16.25 5.39 -4.51
C PRO A 95 17.72 5.11 -4.12
N SER A 96 17.94 4.26 -3.11
CA SER A 96 19.28 3.81 -2.65
C SER A 96 19.27 2.37 -2.14
N MET A 97 20.43 1.72 -2.07
CA MET A 97 20.65 0.43 -1.39
C MET A 97 20.75 0.60 0.15
N GLY A 98 19.91 1.45 0.74
CA GLY A 98 19.90 1.71 2.18
C GLY A 98 20.86 2.78 2.69
N MET A 99 21.59 3.50 1.83
CA MET A 99 22.46 4.61 2.26
C MET A 99 21.93 5.95 1.76
N PHE A 100 21.58 6.85 2.67
CA PHE A 100 21.00 8.15 2.32
C PHE A 100 21.80 9.29 2.95
N ASN A 101 21.89 10.41 2.24
CA ASN A 101 22.31 11.69 2.79
C ASN A 101 21.09 12.58 2.93
N VAL A 102 20.93 13.17 4.11
CA VAL A 102 19.84 14.10 4.42
C VAL A 102 20.43 15.47 4.69
N GLN A 103 20.02 16.44 3.90
CA GLN A 103 20.51 17.81 3.99
C GLN A 103 19.36 18.78 4.16
N TRP A 104 19.42 19.60 5.21
CA TRP A 104 18.49 20.71 5.37
C TRP A 104 18.89 21.84 4.42
N LEU A 105 17.92 22.31 3.62
CA LEU A 105 18.14 23.36 2.63
C LEU A 105 18.14 24.77 3.27
N MET A 106 17.54 24.91 4.46
CA MET A 106 17.45 26.18 5.20
C MET A 106 18.36 26.20 6.43
N ALA A 107 19.27 27.19 6.47
CA ALA A 107 20.30 27.35 7.50
C ALA A 107 19.82 27.96 8.82
N HIS A 108 18.70 28.69 8.82
CA HIS A 108 18.39 29.69 9.84
C HIS A 108 17.63 29.22 11.09
N VAL A 109 17.25 27.93 11.20
CA VAL A 109 16.53 27.42 12.39
C VAL A 109 17.53 26.77 13.37
N LEU A 110 17.75 27.33 14.55
CA LEU A 110 18.59 26.69 15.57
C LEU A 110 17.81 25.55 16.26
N GLY A 111 18.42 24.36 16.41
CA GLY A 111 17.78 23.21 17.08
C GLY A 111 18.45 21.86 16.75
N GLU A 112 18.23 20.87 17.62
CA GLU A 112 18.64 19.48 17.38
C GLU A 112 17.85 18.88 16.21
N LYS A 113 18.52 18.14 15.35
CA LYS A 113 17.88 17.44 14.22
C LYS A 113 17.54 16.02 14.66
N VAL A 114 16.26 15.66 14.62
CA VAL A 114 15.78 14.31 14.92
C VAL A 114 15.23 13.69 13.65
N TYR A 115 15.62 12.44 13.38
CA TYR A 115 15.12 11.68 12.25
C TYR A 115 14.41 10.42 12.72
N GLU A 116 13.26 10.15 12.13
CA GLU A 116 12.43 8.99 12.41
C GLU A 116 12.04 8.36 11.07
N VAL A 117 12.31 7.06 10.92
CA VAL A 117 11.94 6.31 9.71
C VAL A 117 10.71 5.47 10.02
N VAL A 118 9.64 5.70 9.26
CA VAL A 118 8.35 5.04 9.44
C VAL A 118 8.05 4.14 8.24
N HIS A 119 7.54 2.94 8.52
CA HIS A 119 7.05 1.98 7.54
C HIS A 119 5.65 1.53 7.95
N GLU A 120 4.79 1.21 6.96
CA GLU A 120 3.39 0.84 7.17
C GLU A 120 3.21 -0.35 8.14
N ASN A 121 4.20 -1.25 8.20
CA ASN A 121 4.12 -2.50 8.97
C ASN A 121 5.20 -2.65 10.06
N THR A 122 5.96 -1.60 10.38
CA THR A 122 6.98 -1.69 11.45
C THR A 122 6.85 -0.53 12.43
N SER A 123 7.22 -0.78 13.69
CA SER A 123 7.44 0.31 14.64
C SER A 123 8.43 1.31 14.04
N PRO A 124 8.24 2.62 14.28
CA PRO A 124 9.18 3.62 13.83
C PRO A 124 10.59 3.28 14.30
N LEU A 125 11.58 3.46 13.42
CA LEU A 125 12.99 3.31 13.75
C LEU A 125 13.53 4.71 14.10
N PRO A 126 13.64 5.07 15.38
CA PRO A 126 14.22 6.34 15.78
C PRO A 126 15.72 6.31 15.49
N MET A 127 16.22 7.32 14.78
CA MET A 127 17.64 7.40 14.41
C MET A 127 18.45 8.30 15.36
N GLY A 128 17.84 8.74 16.47
CA GLY A 128 18.47 9.56 17.49
C GLY A 128 18.72 11.02 17.05
N PRO A 129 19.08 11.89 18.00
CA PRO A 129 19.41 13.29 17.70
C PRO A 129 20.79 13.38 17.05
N HIS A 130 20.86 14.06 15.90
CA HIS A 130 22.12 14.40 15.25
C HIS A 130 22.48 15.86 15.54
N SER A 131 23.53 16.05 16.34
CA SER A 131 24.20 17.33 16.55
C SER A 131 25.10 17.64 15.36
N GLY A 132 24.79 18.68 14.59
CA GLY A 132 25.67 19.05 13.48
C GLY A 132 25.16 20.13 12.55
N THR A 133 26.14 20.90 12.06
CA THR A 133 26.12 22.01 11.08
C THR A 133 25.29 21.73 9.81
N ASN A 134 25.23 22.65 8.85
CA ASN A 134 24.53 22.47 7.55
C ASN A 134 25.09 21.35 6.64
N GLN A 135 25.99 20.51 7.16
CA GLN A 135 26.50 19.34 6.46
C GLN A 135 25.42 18.25 6.35
N PRO A 136 25.43 17.47 5.26
CA PRO A 136 24.52 16.35 5.10
C PRO A 136 24.77 15.30 6.20
N VAL A 137 23.69 14.81 6.79
CA VAL A 137 23.71 13.70 7.75
C VAL A 137 23.58 12.40 6.96
N ARG A 138 24.47 11.44 7.23
CA ARG A 138 24.43 10.12 6.60
C ARG A 138 23.57 9.17 7.42
N ILE A 139 22.60 8.56 6.76
CA ILE A 139 21.64 7.60 7.29
C ILE A 139 21.96 6.22 6.70
N ASP A 140 22.12 5.23 7.58
CA ASP A 140 22.39 3.83 7.21
C ASP A 140 21.19 2.95 7.59
N LEU A 141 20.49 2.49 6.56
CA LEU A 141 19.31 1.63 6.61
C LEU A 141 19.56 0.33 5.84
N ARG A 142 20.81 -0.10 5.68
CA ARG A 142 21.13 -1.36 4.96
C ARG A 142 20.56 -2.61 5.64
N ASN A 143 20.30 -2.54 6.94
CA ASN A 143 19.69 -3.62 7.71
C ASN A 143 18.16 -3.59 7.68
N VAL A 144 17.57 -2.64 6.96
CA VAL A 144 16.12 -2.48 6.82
C VAL A 144 15.68 -3.13 5.49
N PRO A 145 14.56 -3.88 5.46
CA PRO A 145 14.08 -4.53 4.24
C PRO A 145 13.89 -3.55 3.07
N CYS A 146 14.07 -4.02 1.84
CA CYS A 146 13.72 -3.23 0.65
C CYS A 146 12.24 -2.82 0.70
N GLY A 147 11.95 -1.58 0.34
CA GLY A 147 10.59 -1.04 0.46
C GLY A 147 10.54 0.48 0.39
N VAL A 148 9.32 1.02 0.51
CA VAL A 148 9.05 2.45 0.56
C VAL A 148 8.91 2.87 2.02
N TYR A 149 9.65 3.90 2.41
CA TYR A 149 9.66 4.42 3.78
C TYR A 149 9.39 5.92 3.77
N ILE A 150 8.92 6.44 4.91
CA ILE A 150 8.78 7.88 5.15
C ILE A 150 9.85 8.29 6.15
N LEU A 151 10.74 9.19 5.72
CA LEU A 151 11.66 9.87 6.61
C LEU A 151 10.95 11.10 7.17
N LYS A 152 10.72 11.11 8.47
CA LYS A 152 10.28 12.28 9.22
C LYS A 152 11.50 12.96 9.82
N ALA A 153 11.68 14.23 9.54
CA ALA A 153 12.78 15.05 10.04
C ALA A 153 12.22 16.21 10.86
N GLU A 154 12.69 16.34 12.09
CA GLU A 154 12.27 17.39 13.03
C GLU A 154 13.47 18.26 13.40
N ARG A 155 13.25 19.58 13.45
CA ARG A 155 14.24 20.56 13.90
C ARG A 155 13.53 21.70 14.62
N GLY A 156 13.60 21.71 15.95
CA GLY A 156 12.86 22.66 16.78
C GLY A 156 11.35 22.50 16.61
N ILE A 157 10.67 23.50 16.05
CA ILE A 157 9.21 23.47 15.77
C ILE A 157 8.86 23.03 14.34
N SER A 158 9.87 22.82 13.49
CA SER A 158 9.66 22.45 12.09
C SER A 158 9.73 20.93 11.94
N THR A 159 8.66 20.35 11.39
CA THR A 159 8.59 18.95 11.00
C THR A 159 8.41 18.88 9.49
N THR A 160 9.21 18.07 8.83
CA THR A 160 9.09 17.81 7.39
C THR A 160 9.20 16.32 7.15
N VAL A 161 8.59 15.84 6.07
CA VAL A 161 8.67 14.43 5.70
C VAL A 161 9.10 14.29 4.25
N GLN A 162 9.84 13.23 3.96
CA GLN A 162 10.26 12.90 2.61
C GLN A 162 10.16 11.38 2.41
N LYS A 163 9.58 10.98 1.27
CA LYS A 163 9.60 9.58 0.84
C LYS A 163 11.03 9.14 0.51
N ILE A 164 11.45 7.99 1.03
CA ILE A 164 12.71 7.32 0.67
C ILE A 164 12.42 5.90 0.19
N VAL A 165 13.19 5.44 -0.80
CA VAL A 165 13.03 4.11 -1.41
C VAL A 165 14.31 3.30 -1.22
N ILE A 166 14.20 2.17 -0.52
CA ILE A 166 15.28 1.20 -0.34
C ILE A 166 15.13 0.12 -1.41
N GLY A 167 16.03 0.15 -2.38
CA GLY A 167 16.12 -0.84 -3.46
C GLY A 167 16.91 -2.09 -3.07
N GLN A 168 16.93 -3.06 -3.99
CA GLN A 168 17.84 -4.21 -3.95
C GLN A 168 19.22 -3.84 -4.49
#